data_AF-I4HAB7-F1
#
_entry.id   AF-I4HAB7-F1
#
_cell.length_a   1.000
_cell.length_b   1.000
_cell.length_c   1.000
_cell.angle_alpha   90.00
_cell.angle_beta   90.00
_cell.angle_gamma   90.00
#
_symmetry.space_group_name_H-M   'P 1'
#
loop_
_entity.id
_entity.type
_entity.pdbx_description
1 polymer ?
#
loop_
_entity_poly.entity_id
_entity_poly.type
_entity_poly.pdbx_seq_one_letter_code
_entity_poly.pdbx_strand_id
1 'polypeptide(L)'
;MEVEIIRNSTSTITSGQLAVTFYQQKPVTDKVQPRRLKAGIYTPIGELISDLHELTFDSPSENPREREFPVRFILTSQGNNINNQEVLLRLEEKLTNTSHFTEYKSVSYPIRRSFTGDFDF
;
A
#
# COMPACT_ATOMS: atom_id res chain seq x y z
N MET A 1 -4.08 1.81 -17.55
CA MET A 1 -3.35 0.59 -17.18
C MET A 1 -3.78 0.17 -15.78
N GLU A 2 -4.07 -1.12 -15.55
CA GLU A 2 -4.59 -1.61 -14.27
C GLU A 2 -3.45 -2.06 -13.33
N VAL A 3 -3.60 -1.74 -12.04
CA VAL A 3 -2.68 -2.13 -10.97
C VAL A 3 -3.46 -2.94 -9.93
N GLU A 4 -2.87 -4.07 -9.53
CA GLU A 4 -3.40 -4.94 -8.48
C GLU A 4 -2.55 -4.93 -7.23
N ILE A 5 -3.19 -5.22 -6.11
CA ILE A 5 -2.53 -5.35 -4.81
C ILE A 5 -2.46 -6.83 -4.51
N ILE A 6 -1.26 -7.39 -4.53
CA ILE A 6 -1.00 -8.75 -4.08
C ILE A 6 -0.73 -8.70 -2.58
N ARG A 7 -1.69 -9.24 -1.82
CA ARG A 7 -1.52 -9.50 -0.39
C ARG A 7 -0.51 -10.63 -0.24
N ASN A 8 0.64 -10.36 0.35
CA ASN A 8 1.56 -11.41 0.80
C ASN A 8 0.85 -12.25 1.89
N SER A 9 1.36 -13.46 2.16
CA SER A 9 0.71 -14.51 2.96
C SER A 9 0.16 -14.09 4.34
N THR A 10 0.57 -12.94 4.86
CA THR A 10 0.03 -12.32 6.07
C THR A 10 -1.00 -11.24 5.74
N SER A 11 -2.28 -11.56 5.83
CA SER A 11 -3.39 -10.60 5.71
C SER A 11 -3.59 -9.74 6.97
N THR A 12 -2.65 -9.72 7.91
CA THR A 12 -2.76 -9.03 9.20
C THR A 12 -1.44 -8.34 9.52
N ILE A 13 -1.52 -7.08 9.95
CA ILE A 13 -0.37 -6.30 10.39
C ILE A 13 -0.09 -6.64 11.85
N THR A 14 0.99 -7.38 12.10
CA THR A 14 1.41 -7.80 13.45
C THR A 14 2.60 -7.01 13.99
N SER A 15 3.21 -6.17 13.16
CA SER A 15 4.42 -5.41 13.48
C SER A 15 4.30 -3.96 13.00
N GLY A 16 5.34 -3.15 13.23
CA GLY A 16 5.42 -1.75 12.77
C GLY A 16 5.55 -1.55 11.27
N GLN A 17 5.30 -2.58 10.46
CA GLN A 17 5.52 -2.57 9.02
C GLN A 17 4.56 -3.51 8.30
N LEU A 18 4.34 -3.24 7.01
CA LEU A 18 3.56 -4.07 6.11
C LEU A 18 4.28 -4.18 4.76
N ALA A 19 4.54 -5.40 4.30
CA ALA A 19 5.08 -5.65 2.97
C ALA A 19 3.95 -6.07 2.01
N VAL A 20 3.84 -5.39 0.87
CA VAL A 20 2.82 -5.62 -0.15
C VAL A 20 3.46 -5.56 -1.51
N THR A 21 3.03 -6.41 -2.43
CA THR A 21 3.48 -6.35 -3.82
C THR A 21 2.39 -5.76 -4.68
N PHE A 22 2.72 -4.73 -5.45
CA PHE A 22 1.81 -4.22 -6.48
C PHE A 22 2.12 -4.87 -7.82
N TYR A 23 1.10 -5.26 -8.56
CA TYR A 23 1.26 -5.92 -9.84
C TYR A 23 0.70 -5.08 -10.97
N GLN A 24 1.54 -4.82 -11.98
CA GLN A 24 1.14 -4.17 -13.21
C GLN A 24 0.62 -5.22 -14.20
N GLN A 25 -0.69 -5.22 -14.46
CA GLN A 25 -1.33 -6.29 -15.22
C GLN A 25 -0.85 -6.42 -16.67
N LYS A 26 -0.53 -5.29 -17.31
CA LYS A 26 -0.15 -5.23 -18.73
C LYS A 26 1.19 -4.51 -18.88
N PRO A 27 2.06 -4.94 -19.80
CA PRO A 27 3.26 -4.18 -20.15
C PRO A 27 2.89 -2.79 -20.65
N VAL A 28 3.72 -1.80 -20.30
CA VAL A 28 3.65 -0.46 -20.88
C VAL A 28 4.15 -0.51 -22.32
N THR A 29 3.41 0.14 -23.21
CA THR A 29 3.66 0.21 -24.65
C THR A 29 3.27 1.61 -25.13
N ASP A 30 3.53 1.95 -26.39
CA ASP A 30 3.11 3.25 -26.96
C ASP A 30 1.60 3.53 -26.83
N LYS A 31 0.78 2.47 -26.74
CA LYS A 31 -0.68 2.56 -26.55
C LYS A 31 -1.12 2.53 -25.09
N VAL A 32 -0.26 2.06 -24.18
CA VAL A 32 -0.57 1.87 -22.76
C VAL A 32 0.35 2.78 -21.95
N GLN A 33 -0.17 3.95 -21.55
CA GLN A 33 0.61 4.91 -20.78
C GLN A 33 0.95 4.39 -19.37
N PRO A 34 2.13 4.77 -18.85
CA PRO A 34 2.51 4.47 -17.47
C PRO A 34 1.58 5.19 -16.49
N ARG A 35 1.44 4.62 -15.29
CA ARG A 35 0.58 5.18 -14.24
C ARG A 35 1.39 5.51 -13.01
N ARG A 36 1.09 6.65 -12.38
CA ARG A 36 1.70 7.07 -11.12
C ARG A 36 0.65 7.03 -10.01
N LEU A 37 0.90 6.22 -9.00
CA LEU A 37 0.01 6.09 -7.84
C LEU A 37 0.78 6.39 -6.56
N LYS A 38 0.12 7.00 -5.59
CA LYS A 38 0.59 7.08 -4.22
C LYS A 38 0.00 5.93 -3.44
N ALA A 39 0.79 5.26 -2.63
CA ALA A 39 0.30 4.23 -1.72
C ALA A 39 0.60 4.64 -0.27
N GLY A 40 -0.36 4.43 0.61
CA GLY A 40 -0.23 4.68 2.04
C GLY A 40 -1.27 3.89 2.84
N ILE A 41 -1.01 3.73 4.13
CA ILE A 41 -1.92 3.07 5.07
C ILE A 41 -2.66 4.15 5.84
N TYR A 42 -3.98 4.08 5.80
CA TYR A 42 -4.89 5.06 6.39
C TYR A 42 -5.82 4.41 7.42
N THR A 43 -6.25 5.17 8.41
CA THR A 43 -7.36 4.78 9.29
C THR A 43 -8.70 4.84 8.53
N PRO A 44 -9.77 4.23 9.08
CA PRO A 44 -11.11 4.34 8.49
C PRO A 44 -11.61 5.78 8.33
N ILE A 45 -11.13 6.69 9.20
CA ILE A 45 -11.45 8.13 9.16
C ILE A 45 -10.52 8.93 8.21
N GLY A 46 -9.57 8.27 7.53
CA GLY A 46 -8.74 8.87 6.49
C GLY A 46 -7.41 9.46 6.97
N GLU A 47 -6.96 9.15 8.19
CA GLU A 47 -5.66 9.63 8.68
C GLU A 47 -4.53 8.70 8.22
N LEU A 48 -3.46 9.26 7.67
CA LEU A 48 -2.27 8.52 7.26
C LEU A 48 -1.48 8.04 8.48
N ILE A 49 -1.21 6.75 8.56
CA ILE A 49 -0.50 6.10 9.67
C ILE A 49 0.78 5.36 9.24
N SER A 50 1.20 5.53 7.98
CA SER A 50 2.46 5.03 7.45
C SER A 50 3.22 6.12 6.70
N ASP A 51 4.41 5.79 6.22
CA ASP A 51 5.01 6.50 5.08
C ASP A 51 4.16 6.39 3.81
N LEU A 52 4.37 7.35 2.91
CA LEU A 52 3.75 7.40 1.59
C LEU A 52 4.79 7.00 0.54
N HIS A 53 4.41 6.11 -0.37
CA HIS A 53 5.24 5.71 -1.49
C HIS A 53 4.65 6.19 -2.81
N GLU A 54 5.43 6.92 -3.59
CA GLU A 54 5.10 7.28 -4.96
C GLU A 54 5.60 6.18 -5.91
N LEU A 55 4.67 5.47 -6.54
CA LEU A 55 4.93 4.31 -7.39
C LEU A 55 4.67 4.69 -8.84
N THR A 56 5.67 4.45 -9.70
CA THR A 56 5.52 4.59 -11.14
C THR A 56 5.50 3.19 -11.74
N PHE A 57 4.38 2.86 -12.37
CA PHE A 57 4.16 1.59 -13.06
C PHE A 57 4.38 1.83 -14.56
N ASP A 58 5.62 1.62 -14.98
CA ASP A 58 6.10 1.88 -16.35
C ASP A 58 6.81 0.67 -16.98
N SER A 59 6.69 -0.52 -16.38
CA SER A 59 7.42 -1.71 -16.84
C SER A 59 6.93 -2.17 -18.22
N PRO A 60 7.78 -2.21 -19.27
CA PRO A 60 7.41 -2.68 -20.60
C PRO A 60 7.53 -4.20 -20.75
N SER A 61 8.02 -4.91 -19.72
CA SER A 61 8.33 -6.34 -19.79
C SER A 61 7.08 -7.19 -19.95
N GLU A 62 7.12 -8.20 -20.83
CA GLU A 62 6.08 -9.23 -20.93
C GLU A 62 6.15 -10.26 -19.78
N ASN A 63 7.26 -10.30 -19.05
CA ASN A 63 7.42 -11.17 -17.89
C ASN A 63 6.63 -10.66 -16.67
N PRO A 64 5.62 -11.40 -16.16
CA PRO A 64 4.80 -10.96 -15.03
C PRO A 64 5.60 -10.65 -13.76
N ARG A 65 6.70 -11.39 -13.50
CA ARG A 65 7.53 -11.16 -12.31
C ARG A 65 8.28 -9.83 -12.35
N GLU A 66 8.63 -9.35 -13.55
CA GLU A 66 9.27 -8.04 -13.74
C GLU A 66 8.26 -6.88 -13.71
N ARG A 67 6.97 -7.21 -13.54
CA ARG A 67 5.87 -6.27 -13.34
C ARG A 67 5.34 -6.30 -11.90
N GLU A 68 6.10 -6.91 -10.99
CA GLU A 68 5.86 -6.88 -9.55
C GLU A 68 6.71 -5.78 -8.90
N PHE A 69 6.05 -4.96 -8.09
CA PHE A 69 6.63 -3.82 -7.39
C PHE A 69 6.44 -4.07 -5.88
N PRO A 70 7.39 -4.76 -5.23
CA PRO A 70 7.35 -4.97 -3.79
C PRO A 70 7.60 -3.66 -3.05
N VAL A 71 6.72 -3.34 -2.11
CA VAL A 71 6.78 -2.12 -1.31
C VAL A 71 6.60 -2.49 0.15
N ARG A 72 7.40 -1.86 1.01
CA ARG A 72 7.34 -2.04 2.46
C ARG A 72 6.96 -0.71 3.09
N PHE A 73 5.76 -0.67 3.65
CA PHE A 73 5.25 0.44 4.44
C PHE A 73 5.78 0.35 5.86
N ILE A 74 6.22 1.48 6.40
CA ILE A 74 6.63 1.63 7.79
C ILE A 74 5.56 2.47 8.51
N LEU A 75 5.00 1.89 9.57
CA LEU A 75 3.99 2.58 10.37
C LEU A 75 4.64 3.67 11.23
N THR A 76 3.98 4.82 11.26
CA THR A 76 4.36 5.95 12.12
C THR A 76 4.12 5.60 13.59
N SER A 77 4.61 6.45 14.51
CA SER A 77 4.28 6.29 15.94
C SER A 77 2.77 6.20 16.18
N GLN A 78 1.96 6.99 15.47
CA GLN A 78 0.49 6.89 15.54
C GLN A 78 -0.01 5.53 15.06
N GLY A 79 0.44 5.04 13.91
CA GLY A 79 0.10 3.71 13.42
C GLY A 79 0.54 2.58 14.35
N ASN A 80 1.62 2.80 15.10
CA ASN A 80 2.10 1.84 16.09
C ASN A 80 1.24 1.75 17.36
N ASN A 81 0.52 2.81 17.70
CA ASN A 81 -0.43 2.83 18.82
C ASN A 81 -1.80 2.20 18.45
N ILE A 82 -2.06 1.96 17.17
CA ILE A 82 -3.27 1.30 16.71
C ILE A 82 -3.12 -0.21 16.92
N ASN A 83 -4.07 -0.81 17.63
CA ASN A 83 -4.18 -2.25 17.78
C ASN A 83 -5.65 -2.67 17.79
N ASN A 84 -5.93 -3.90 17.34
CA ASN A 84 -7.27 -4.46 17.23
C ASN A 84 -8.23 -3.59 16.39
N GLN A 85 -7.70 -2.89 15.38
CA GLN A 85 -8.47 -2.05 14.46
C GLN A 85 -8.19 -2.45 13.02
N GLU A 86 -9.14 -2.13 12.13
CA GLU A 86 -8.97 -2.26 10.70
C GLU A 86 -8.43 -0.95 10.11
N VAL A 87 -7.44 -1.07 9.24
CA VAL A 87 -6.84 0.05 8.49
C VAL A 87 -6.90 -0.25 7.00
N LEU A 88 -6.70 0.77 6.17
CA LEU A 88 -6.87 0.69 4.73
C LEU A 88 -5.55 1.03 4.04
N LEU A 89 -5.00 0.07 3.29
CA LEU A 89 -4.01 0.40 2.27
C LEU A 89 -4.74 1.03 1.10
N ARG A 90 -4.48 2.30 0.82
CA ARG A 90 -5.10 3.03 -0.29
C ARG A 90 -4.05 3.34 -1.34
N LEU A 91 -4.41 3.14 -2.60
CA LEU A 91 -3.72 3.71 -3.74
C LEU A 91 -4.51 4.91 -4.22
N GLU A 92 -3.81 6.01 -4.44
CA GLU A 92 -4.38 7.26 -4.89
C GLU A 92 -3.72 7.71 -6.19
N GLU A 93 -4.53 8.13 -7.15
CA GLU A 93 -4.05 8.71 -8.41
C GLU A 93 -4.14 10.23 -8.31
N LYS A 94 -3.12 10.93 -8.81
CA LYS A 94 -3.18 12.40 -8.92
C LYS A 94 -4.13 12.75 -10.06
N LEU A 95 -5.14 13.56 -9.79
CA LEU A 95 -6.01 14.08 -10.84
C LEU A 95 -5.23 15.07 -11.71
N THR A 96 -5.20 14.82 -13.03
CA THR A 96 -4.54 15.68 -14.01
C THR A 96 -4.98 17.13 -13.83
N ASN A 97 -4.01 18.05 -13.80
CA ASN A 97 -4.19 19.50 -13.59
C ASN A 97 -4.68 19.91 -12.18
N THR A 98 -4.58 19.05 -11.17
CA THR A 98 -4.89 19.45 -9.79
C THR A 98 -3.87 18.94 -8.78
N SER A 99 -3.86 19.52 -7.59
CA SER A 99 -3.15 18.98 -6.42
C SER A 99 -3.99 17.95 -5.66
N HIS A 100 -5.17 17.58 -6.18
CA HIS A 100 -6.06 16.63 -5.55
C HIS A 100 -5.71 15.20 -5.96
N PHE A 101 -5.81 14.31 -4.98
CA PHE A 101 -5.64 12.88 -5.13
C PHE A 101 -7.02 12.23 -5.02
N THR A 102 -7.28 11.23 -5.84
CA THR A 102 -8.49 10.41 -5.78
C THR A 102 -8.14 8.98 -5.46
N GLU A 103 -8.98 8.30 -4.70
CA GLU A 103 -8.81 6.87 -4.45
C GLU A 103 -8.92 6.11 -5.78
N TYR A 104 -7.90 5.31 -6.07
CA TYR A 104 -7.87 4.37 -7.18
C TYR A 104 -8.33 2.98 -6.75
N LYS A 105 -7.79 2.48 -5.64
CA LYS A 105 -8.11 1.16 -5.08
C LYS A 105 -7.73 1.13 -3.60
N SER A 106 -8.52 0.45 -2.78
CA SER A 106 -8.25 0.30 -1.35
C SER A 106 -8.45 -1.14 -0.89
N VAL A 107 -7.67 -1.55 0.12
CA VAL A 107 -7.68 -2.90 0.68
C VAL A 107 -7.54 -2.83 2.19
N SER A 108 -8.49 -3.42 2.92
CA SER A 108 -8.47 -3.48 4.39
C SER A 108 -7.40 -4.43 4.94
N TYR A 109 -6.78 -4.06 6.05
CA TYR A 109 -5.89 -4.90 6.83
C TYR A 109 -6.23 -4.76 8.32
N PRO A 110 -6.52 -5.86 9.04
CA PRO A 110 -6.56 -5.83 10.49
C PRO A 110 -5.16 -5.65 11.07
N ILE A 111 -5.02 -4.75 12.06
CA ILE A 111 -3.85 -4.67 12.92
C ILE A 111 -4.09 -5.53 14.16
N ARG A 112 -3.24 -6.54 14.37
CA ARG A 112 -3.24 -7.40 15.55
C ARG A 112 -1.82 -7.60 16.04
N ARG A 113 -1.42 -6.78 17.00
CA ARG A 113 -0.13 -6.87 17.66
C ARG A 113 -0.33 -7.59 18.97
N SER A 114 0.47 -8.62 19.18
CA SER A 114 0.68 -9.17 20.51
C SER A 114 1.34 -8.07 21.32
N PHE A 115 0.59 -7.45 22.23
CA PHE A 115 1.23 -6.78 23.36
C PHE A 115 1.98 -7.89 24.08
N THR A 116 3.28 -8.03 23.85
CA THR A 116 4.16 -8.56 24.89
C THR A 116 4.16 -7.48 25.95
N GLY A 117 3.11 -7.49 26.78
CA GLY A 117 3.14 -6.81 28.05
C GLY A 117 4.40 -7.30 28.74
N ASP A 118 5.27 -6.35 29.00
CA ASP A 118 6.42 -6.50 29.87
C ASP A 118 5.90 -7.04 31.21
N PHE A 119 5.89 -8.36 31.36
CA PHE A 119 5.82 -9.00 32.66
C PHE A 119 7.27 -9.01 33.16
N ASP A 120 7.69 -7.89 33.75
CA ASP A 120 8.86 -7.85 34.61
C ASP A 120 8.40 -8.13 36.06
N PHE A 121 9.25 -8.85 36.79
CA PHE A 121 8.98 -9.72 37.94
C PHE A 121 8.93 -9.02 39.30
#